data_AF-A0ABD4B2I9-F1
#
_entry.id   AF-A0ABD4B2I9-F1
#
_cell.length_a   1.000
_cell.length_b   1.000
_cell.length_c   1.000
_cell.angle_alpha   90.00
_cell.angle_beta   90.00
_cell.angle_gamma   90.00
#
_symmetry.space_group_name_H-M   'P 1'
#
loop_
_entity.id
_entity.type
_entity.pdbx_description
1 polymer ?
#
loop_
_entity_poly.entity_id
_entity_poly.type
_entity_poly.pdbx_seq_one_letter_code
_entity_poly.pdbx_strand_id
1 'polypeptide(L)'
;MATRKEIENTADWYQTVADGFQVMERQVLNSRFQAGKPGDRFFGYAPHEVVDEFRRMRDRSDRFALLALYATCEGGIRADAHWRGKGSNGQLYQAQFKAFAENRVGTFAKLSTILNRWRAAQGQAWFKQCVSDLQDHFVIRNRLAHGNDDDFVADFTAVYQRLLSIRKKWHNAVGDFRGF
;
A
#
# COMPACT_ATOMS: atom_id res chain seq x y z
N MET A 1 -21.87 8.72 1.90
CA MET A 1 -20.68 8.02 2.43
C MET A 1 -19.61 8.10 1.35
N ALA A 2 -18.49 8.77 1.60
CA ALA A 2 -17.37 8.75 0.68
C ALA A 2 -16.71 7.37 0.76
N THR A 3 -16.75 6.60 -0.32
CA THR A 3 -15.83 5.48 -0.50
C THR A 3 -14.42 6.02 -0.40
N ARG A 4 -13.58 5.43 0.46
CA ARG A 4 -12.16 5.80 0.54
C ARG A 4 -11.53 5.50 -0.81
N LYS A 5 -11.18 6.58 -1.53
CA LYS A 5 -10.46 6.54 -2.81
C LYS A 5 -8.95 6.57 -2.62
N GLU A 6 -8.47 6.32 -1.40
CA GLU A 6 -7.08 6.57 -1.03
C GLU A 6 -6.14 5.57 -1.73
N ILE A 7 -6.57 4.31 -1.89
CA ILE A 7 -5.82 3.29 -2.63
C ILE A 7 -5.78 3.61 -4.13
N GLU A 8 -6.88 4.11 -4.71
CA GLU A 8 -6.95 4.56 -6.09
C GLU A 8 -6.05 5.78 -6.33
N ASN A 9 -6.10 6.78 -5.45
CA ASN A 9 -5.22 7.95 -5.53
C ASN A 9 -3.73 7.57 -5.46
N THR A 10 -3.40 6.55 -4.66
CA THR A 10 -2.02 6.03 -4.57
C THR A 10 -1.62 5.35 -5.88
N ALA A 11 -2.52 4.61 -6.51
CA ALA A 11 -2.30 3.97 -7.81
C ALA A 11 -2.17 5.00 -8.95
N ASP A 12 -3.01 6.03 -8.97
CA ASP A 12 -2.96 7.10 -9.97
C ASP A 12 -1.64 7.89 -9.88
N TRP A 13 -1.21 8.20 -8.66
CA TRP A 13 0.10 8.81 -8.43
C TRP A 13 1.25 7.91 -8.90
N TYR A 14 1.23 6.62 -8.55
CA TYR A 14 2.24 5.66 -8.99
C TYR A 14 2.31 5.59 -10.52
N GLN A 15 1.17 5.49 -11.21
CA GLN A 15 1.14 5.41 -12.67
C GLN A 15 1.76 6.66 -13.30
N THR A 16 1.43 7.84 -12.78
CA THR A 16 1.99 9.12 -13.24
C THR A 16 3.51 9.14 -13.12
N VAL A 17 4.06 8.66 -12.00
CA VAL A 17 5.50 8.61 -11.77
C VAL A 17 6.18 7.55 -12.66
N ALA A 18 5.58 6.37 -12.80
CA ALA A 18 6.10 5.28 -13.63
C ALA A 18 6.17 5.69 -15.12
N ASP A 19 5.13 6.35 -15.63
CA ASP A 19 5.09 6.87 -17.00
C ASP A 19 6.20 7.92 -17.22
N GLY A 20 6.43 8.78 -16.23
CA GLY A 20 7.53 9.74 -16.24
C GLY A 20 8.90 9.09 -16.40
N PHE A 21 9.19 8.05 -15.62
CA PHE A 21 10.44 7.29 -15.73
C PHE A 21 10.60 6.61 -17.09
N GLN A 22 9.54 6.01 -17.63
CA GLN A 22 9.59 5.39 -18.97
C GLN A 22 9.87 6.40 -20.09
N VAL A 23 9.29 7.60 -20.01
CA VAL A 23 9.54 8.67 -20.98
C VAL A 23 10.99 9.14 -20.89
N MET A 24 11.52 9.32 -19.68
CA MET A 24 12.92 9.71 -19.46
C MET A 24 13.89 8.64 -19.99
N GLU A 25 13.68 7.35 -19.69
CA GLU A 25 14.51 6.25 -20.21
C GLU A 25 14.53 6.26 -21.74
N ARG A 26 13.36 6.42 -22.39
CA ARG A 26 13.27 6.54 -23.86
C ARG A 26 14.01 7.75 -24.41
N GLN A 27 13.99 8.90 -23.72
CA GLN A 27 14.70 10.10 -24.17
C GLN A 27 16.22 9.92 -24.09
N VAL A 28 16.72 9.25 -23.05
CA VAL A 28 18.15 8.94 -22.89
C VAL A 28 18.62 7.95 -23.95
N LEU A 29 17.89 6.86 -24.15
CA LEU A 29 18.23 5.82 -25.14
C LEU A 29 18.21 6.34 -26.58
N ASN A 30 17.30 7.26 -26.90
CA ASN A 30 17.21 7.87 -28.23
C ASN A 30 18.19 9.04 -28.45
N SER A 31 19.21 9.18 -27.60
CA SER A 31 20.26 10.22 -27.69
C SER A 31 19.74 11.66 -27.70
N ARG A 32 18.51 11.89 -27.24
CA ARG A 32 17.93 13.23 -27.06
C ARG A 32 18.30 13.85 -25.71
N PHE A 33 18.90 13.06 -24.83
CA PHE A 33 19.46 13.52 -23.57
C PHE A 33 20.93 13.93 -23.78
N GLN A 34 21.21 15.23 -23.72
CA GLN A 34 22.59 15.72 -23.62
C GLN A 34 22.94 15.84 -22.14
N ALA A 35 23.57 14.81 -21.57
CA ALA A 35 24.27 14.94 -20.31
C ALA A 35 25.46 15.90 -20.54
N GLY A 36 25.43 17.12 -20.01
CA GLY A 36 26.53 18.01 -20.39
C GLY A 36 26.37 19.49 -20.12
N LYS A 37 26.04 19.89 -18.90
CA LYS A 37 26.54 21.16 -18.37
C LYS A 37 27.30 20.92 -17.06
N PRO A 38 28.41 21.64 -16.82
CA PRO A 38 29.02 21.69 -15.49
C PRO A 38 27.97 22.09 -14.45
N GLY A 39 27.73 21.23 -13.47
CA GLY A 39 26.68 21.39 -12.46
C GLY A 39 25.48 20.44 -12.62
N ASP A 40 25.35 19.74 -13.75
CA ASP A 40 24.34 18.68 -13.90
C ASP A 40 24.75 17.42 -13.11
N ARG A 41 23.79 16.77 -12.46
CA ARG A 41 24.00 15.51 -11.73
C ARG A 41 24.58 14.38 -12.60
N PHE A 42 24.37 14.44 -13.91
CA PHE A 42 24.81 13.43 -14.88
C PHE A 42 26.02 13.89 -15.70
N PHE A 43 26.67 15.00 -15.33
CA PHE A 43 27.88 15.44 -16.03
C PHE A 43 28.98 14.38 -15.95
N GLY A 44 29.54 14.00 -17.10
CA GLY A 44 30.57 12.96 -17.20
C GLY A 44 30.06 11.53 -17.24
N TYR A 45 28.75 11.29 -17.15
CA TYR A 45 28.17 9.95 -17.24
C TYR A 45 28.02 9.53 -18.71
N ALA A 46 28.33 8.27 -19.01
CA ALA A 46 27.97 7.63 -20.25
C ALA A 46 26.45 7.36 -20.29
N PRO A 47 25.82 7.28 -21.49
CA PRO A 47 24.37 7.07 -21.59
C PRO A 47 23.83 5.85 -20.84
N HIS A 48 24.58 4.74 -20.80
CA HIS A 48 24.16 3.54 -20.07
C HIS A 48 24.15 3.75 -18.54
N GLU A 49 25.08 4.55 -17.99
CA GLU A 49 25.12 4.86 -16.57
C GLU A 49 23.92 5.74 -16.15
N VAL A 50 23.49 6.64 -17.03
CA VAL A 50 22.28 7.44 -16.83
C VAL A 50 21.03 6.55 -16.84
N VAL A 51 20.93 5.61 -17.80
CA VAL A 51 19.84 4.63 -17.86
C VAL A 51 19.77 3.79 -16.58
N ASP A 52 20.92 3.29 -16.10
CA ASP A 52 20.99 2.50 -14.88
C ASP A 52 20.57 3.31 -13.64
N GLU A 53 20.94 4.59 -13.56
CA GLU A 53 20.49 5.46 -12.47
C GLU A 53 18.98 5.70 -12.53
N PHE A 54 18.40 5.91 -13.71
CA PHE A 54 16.95 6.02 -13.88
C PHE A 54 16.23 4.73 -13.45
N ARG A 55 16.78 3.56 -13.77
CA ARG A 55 16.25 2.26 -13.31
C ARG A 55 16.28 2.15 -11.78
N ARG A 56 17.41 2.47 -11.15
CA ARG A 56 17.51 2.52 -9.67
C ARG A 56 16.56 3.53 -9.04
N MET A 57 16.31 4.66 -9.70
CA MET A 57 15.33 5.64 -9.22
C MET A 57 13.90 5.11 -9.35
N ARG A 58 13.58 4.40 -10.44
CA ARG A 58 12.30 3.71 -10.63
C ARG A 58 12.09 2.66 -9.55
N ASP A 59 13.05 1.77 -9.33
CA ASP A 59 12.94 0.71 -8.31
C ASP A 59 12.72 1.29 -6.91
N ARG A 60 13.42 2.39 -6.57
CA ARG A 60 13.18 3.13 -5.33
C ARG A 60 11.76 3.71 -5.28
N SER A 61 11.29 4.29 -6.38
CA SER A 61 9.93 4.82 -6.49
C SER A 61 8.87 3.72 -6.30
N ASP A 62 9.07 2.55 -6.90
CA ASP A 62 8.16 1.39 -6.78
C ASP A 62 8.06 0.93 -5.31
N ARG A 63 9.19 0.88 -4.60
CA ARG A 63 9.24 0.58 -3.15
C ARG A 63 8.49 1.63 -2.33
N PHE A 64 8.70 2.93 -2.59
CA PHE A 64 7.96 3.99 -1.90
C PHE A 64 6.46 3.93 -2.18
N ALA A 65 6.07 3.66 -3.43
CA ALA A 65 4.68 3.51 -3.82
C ALA A 65 4.02 2.33 -3.10
N LEU A 66 4.69 1.17 -3.01
CA LEU A 66 4.21 0.04 -2.21
C LEU A 66 4.05 0.38 -0.73
N LEU A 67 5.00 1.10 -0.14
CA LEU A 67 4.90 1.53 1.26
C LEU A 67 3.71 2.46 1.48
N ALA A 68 3.49 3.42 0.58
CA ALA A 68 2.32 4.30 0.61
C ALA A 68 1.02 3.51 0.47
N LEU A 69 0.98 2.55 -0.46
CA LEU A 69 -0.16 1.68 -0.70
C LEU A 69 -0.54 0.89 0.55
N TYR A 70 0.45 0.28 1.22
CA TYR A 70 0.22 -0.43 2.47
C TYR A 70 -0.18 0.50 3.61
N ALA A 71 0.40 1.70 3.71
CA ALA A 71 0.04 2.68 4.74
C ALA A 71 -1.42 3.11 4.61
N THR A 72 -1.89 3.36 3.38
CA THR A 72 -3.30 3.62 3.08
C THR A 72 -4.18 2.45 3.49
N CYS A 73 -3.79 1.22 3.12
CA CYS A 73 -4.52 0.01 3.50
C CYS A 73 -4.68 -0.12 5.01
N GLU A 74 -3.59 0.05 5.75
CA GLU A 74 -3.57 0.00 7.20
C GLU A 74 -4.42 1.12 7.84
N GLY A 75 -4.30 2.35 7.33
CA GLY A 75 -5.09 3.49 7.79
C GLY A 75 -6.59 3.24 7.64
N GLY A 76 -7.00 2.69 6.49
CA GLY A 76 -8.40 2.35 6.24
C GLY A 76 -8.94 1.28 7.20
N ILE A 77 -8.21 0.17 7.37
CA ILE A 77 -8.56 -0.92 8.30
C ILE A 77 -8.68 -0.42 9.74
N ARG A 78 -7.72 0.39 10.19
CA ARG A 78 -7.72 0.96 11.55
C ARG A 78 -8.92 1.85 11.79
N ALA A 79 -9.24 2.72 10.83
CA ALA A 79 -10.36 3.62 10.97
C ALA A 79 -11.72 2.91 10.84
N ASP A 80 -11.83 1.81 10.07
CA ASP A 80 -13.02 0.95 10.09
C ASP A 80 -13.20 0.29 11.46
N ALA A 81 -12.13 -0.28 12.03
CA ALA A 81 -12.15 -0.85 13.39
C ALA A 81 -12.55 0.19 14.45
N HIS A 82 -12.00 1.40 14.38
CA HIS A 82 -12.35 2.50 15.28
C HIS A 82 -13.82 2.91 15.14
N TRP A 83 -14.30 3.05 13.90
CA TRP A 83 -15.69 3.42 13.61
C TRP A 83 -16.68 2.36 14.13
N ARG A 84 -16.36 1.07 14.00
CA ARG A 84 -17.18 -0.02 14.55
C ARG A 84 -17.16 -0.04 16.06
N GLY A 85 -16.01 0.22 16.67
CA GLY A 85 -15.88 0.27 18.12
C GLY A 85 -16.69 1.40 18.75
N LYS A 86 -16.80 2.55 18.08
CA LYS A 86 -17.58 3.71 18.56
C LYS A 86 -19.07 3.39 18.72
N GLY A 87 -19.61 2.52 17.86
CA GLY A 87 -21.01 2.13 17.95
C GLY A 87 -22.00 3.19 17.45
N SER A 88 -23.07 2.71 16.82
CA SER A 88 -24.40 3.31 16.74
C SER A 88 -25.43 2.18 16.64
N ASN A 89 -26.70 2.40 17.01
CA ASN A 89 -27.75 1.35 17.03
C ASN A 89 -27.73 0.49 15.76
N GLY A 90 -27.50 -0.82 15.90
CA GLY A 90 -27.52 -1.80 14.81
C GLY A 90 -26.18 -2.15 14.14
N GLN A 91 -25.04 -1.57 14.57
CA GLN A 91 -23.74 -1.93 14.01
C GLN A 91 -23.30 -3.36 14.37
N LEU A 92 -23.13 -4.18 13.34
CA LEU A 92 -22.54 -5.51 13.46
C LEU A 92 -21.11 -5.42 13.99
N TYR A 93 -20.75 -6.36 14.86
CA TYR A 93 -19.42 -6.54 15.43
C TYR A 93 -18.93 -5.46 16.41
N GLN A 94 -19.75 -4.47 16.84
CA GLN A 94 -19.34 -3.43 17.79
C GLN A 94 -18.57 -3.99 19.00
N ALA A 95 -19.11 -5.03 19.66
CA ALA A 95 -18.50 -5.65 20.83
C ALA A 95 -17.07 -6.19 20.58
N GLN A 96 -16.77 -6.62 19.35
CA GLN A 96 -15.45 -7.12 18.96
C GLN A 96 -14.41 -6.00 18.80
N PHE A 97 -14.87 -4.78 18.48
CA PHE A 97 -14.01 -3.64 18.16
C PHE A 97 -14.07 -2.50 19.19
N LYS A 98 -14.95 -2.58 20.19
CA LYS A 98 -15.15 -1.56 21.24
C LYS A 98 -13.85 -1.08 21.88
N ALA A 99 -12.96 -2.01 22.24
CA ALA A 99 -11.67 -1.69 22.84
C ALA A 99 -10.77 -0.79 21.97
N PHE A 100 -10.91 -0.83 20.64
CA PHE A 100 -10.13 0.05 19.76
C PHE A 100 -10.62 1.49 19.76
N ALA A 101 -11.91 1.71 20.04
CA ALA A 101 -12.49 3.04 20.14
C ALA A 101 -12.24 3.71 21.50
N GLU A 102 -12.05 2.90 22.54
CA GLU A 102 -11.80 3.36 23.91
C GLU A 102 -10.31 3.62 24.19
N ASN A 103 -9.42 3.20 23.30
CA ASN A 103 -8.01 3.51 23.39
C ASN A 103 -7.78 5.03 23.34
N ARG A 104 -6.88 5.53 24.20
CA ARG A 104 -6.44 6.93 24.18
C ARG A 104 -5.93 7.32 22.79
N VAL A 105 -6.13 8.59 22.43
CA VAL A 105 -5.53 9.15 21.21
C VAL A 105 -4.01 8.96 21.27
N GLY A 106 -3.44 8.26 20.28
CA GLY A 106 -2.02 7.94 20.21
C GLY A 106 -1.62 6.52 20.63
N THR A 107 -2.49 5.72 21.27
CA THR A 107 -2.21 4.29 21.50
C THR A 107 -2.60 3.48 20.25
N PHE A 108 -1.59 3.08 19.48
CA PHE A 108 -1.79 2.28 18.28
C PHE A 108 -1.95 0.80 18.62
N ALA A 109 -3.13 0.23 18.38
CA ALA A 109 -3.29 -1.22 18.38
C ALA A 109 -2.43 -1.83 17.27
N LYS A 110 -1.82 -3.00 17.49
CA LYS A 110 -1.11 -3.69 16.41
C LYS A 110 -2.12 -4.10 15.33
N LEU A 111 -1.75 -3.93 14.06
CA LEU A 111 -2.64 -4.29 12.94
C LEU A 111 -3.05 -5.77 13.00
N SER A 112 -2.11 -6.66 13.35
CA SER A 112 -2.39 -8.08 13.57
C SER A 112 -3.48 -8.31 14.61
N THR A 113 -3.55 -7.51 15.67
CA THR A 113 -4.63 -7.57 16.66
C THR A 113 -5.99 -7.25 16.03
N ILE A 114 -6.07 -6.24 15.17
CA ILE A 114 -7.30 -5.86 14.46
C ILE A 114 -7.71 -6.97 13.49
N LEU A 115 -6.76 -7.50 12.70
CA LEU A 115 -7.00 -8.60 11.77
C LEU A 115 -7.46 -9.88 12.50
N ASN A 116 -6.90 -10.18 13.68
CA ASN A 116 -7.34 -11.31 14.50
C ASN A 116 -8.79 -11.16 14.98
N ARG A 117 -9.20 -9.94 15.35
CA ARG A 117 -10.61 -9.66 15.70
C ARG A 117 -11.52 -9.89 14.51
N TRP A 118 -11.11 -9.51 13.31
CA TRP A 118 -11.85 -9.81 12.09
C TRP A 118 -11.98 -11.30 11.82
N ARG A 119 -10.90 -12.08 11.97
CA ARG A 119 -10.93 -13.54 11.83
C ARG A 119 -11.83 -14.22 12.86
N ALA A 120 -11.95 -13.65 14.06
CA ALA A 120 -12.85 -14.15 15.09
C ALA A 120 -14.31 -13.74 14.82
N ALA A 121 -14.54 -12.52 14.36
CA ALA A 121 -15.86 -11.98 14.06
C ALA A 121 -16.51 -12.63 12.82
N GLN A 122 -15.71 -12.93 11.80
CA GLN A 122 -16.13 -13.60 10.58
C GLN A 122 -15.57 -15.02 10.52
N GLY A 123 -16.43 -15.99 10.86
CA GLY A 123 -16.05 -17.39 11.04
C GLY A 123 -15.71 -18.15 9.75
N GLN A 124 -16.07 -17.60 8.59
CA GLN A 124 -15.95 -18.26 7.29
C GLN A 124 -14.48 -18.54 6.93
N ALA A 125 -14.17 -19.80 6.58
CA ALA A 125 -12.79 -20.24 6.33
C ALA A 125 -12.08 -19.43 5.22
N TRP A 126 -12.80 -19.15 4.13
CA TRP A 126 -12.26 -18.35 3.02
C TRP A 126 -11.95 -16.90 3.45
N PHE A 127 -12.74 -16.33 4.36
CA PHE A 127 -12.51 -14.98 4.87
C PHE A 127 -11.28 -14.93 5.77
N LYS A 128 -11.12 -15.94 6.63
CA LYS A 128 -9.92 -16.09 7.45
C LYS A 128 -8.66 -16.20 6.58
N GLN A 129 -8.72 -16.95 5.48
CA GLN A 129 -7.62 -17.01 4.52
C GLN A 129 -7.33 -15.63 3.90
N CYS A 130 -8.36 -14.92 3.45
CA CYS A 130 -8.24 -13.58 2.90
C CYS A 130 -7.54 -12.60 3.86
N VAL A 131 -7.88 -12.67 5.16
CA VAL A 131 -7.25 -11.84 6.20
C VAL A 131 -5.83 -12.29 6.53
N SER A 132 -5.55 -13.60 6.49
CA SER A 132 -4.18 -14.11 6.64
C SER A 132 -3.29 -13.66 5.48
N ASP A 133 -3.76 -13.77 4.24
CA ASP A 133 -3.04 -13.27 3.06
C ASP A 133 -2.70 -11.78 3.20
N LEU A 134 -3.66 -10.99 3.69
CA LEU A 134 -3.44 -9.57 3.97
C LEU A 134 -2.38 -9.35 5.06
N GLN A 135 -2.38 -10.16 6.12
CA GLN A 135 -1.38 -10.09 7.17
C GLN A 135 0.03 -10.36 6.63
N ASP A 136 0.18 -11.31 5.70
CA ASP A 136 1.46 -11.63 5.06
C ASP A 136 1.98 -10.47 4.21
N HIS A 137 1.08 -9.76 3.51
CA HIS A 137 1.42 -8.50 2.83
C HIS A 137 2.00 -7.44 3.78
N PHE A 138 1.50 -7.35 5.02
CA PHE A 138 2.05 -6.42 6.01
C PHE A 138 3.38 -6.89 6.61
N VAL A 139 3.71 -8.17 6.54
CA VAL A 139 5.07 -8.67 6.84
C VAL A 139 6.05 -8.18 5.77
N ILE A 140 5.68 -8.27 4.49
CA ILE A 140 6.47 -7.74 3.36
C ILE A 140 6.67 -6.23 3.51
N ARG A 141 5.60 -5.48 3.82
CA ARG A 141 5.68 -4.04 4.12
C ARG A 141 6.74 -3.70 5.17
N ASN A 142 6.83 -4.48 6.24
CA ASN A 142 7.82 -4.24 7.29
C ASN A 142 9.25 -4.50 6.80
N ARG A 143 9.47 -5.56 6.01
CA ARG A 143 10.78 -5.82 5.40
C ARG A 143 11.21 -4.68 4.47
N LEU A 144 10.30 -4.23 3.62
CA LEU A 144 10.49 -3.07 2.73
C LEU A 144 10.84 -1.80 3.52
N ALA A 145 10.13 -1.52 4.61
CA ALA A 145 10.35 -0.31 5.41
C ALA A 145 11.71 -0.31 6.13
N HIS A 146 12.25 -1.48 6.46
CA HIS A 146 13.54 -1.62 7.13
C HIS A 146 14.73 -1.75 6.16
N GLY A 147 14.49 -1.76 4.83
CA GLY A 147 15.55 -1.92 3.85
C GLY A 147 16.20 -3.30 3.86
N ASN A 148 15.54 -4.31 4.44
CA ASN A 148 16.09 -5.66 4.63
C ASN A 148 15.92 -6.59 3.41
N ASP A 149 15.46 -6.06 2.27
CA ASP A 149 15.02 -6.85 1.12
C ASP A 149 15.58 -6.22 -0.17
N ASP A 150 16.90 -6.31 -0.34
CA ASP A 150 17.58 -5.82 -1.53
C ASP A 150 17.20 -6.61 -2.79
N ASP A 151 16.89 -7.91 -2.62
CA ASP A 151 16.45 -8.82 -3.68
C ASP A 151 14.93 -8.77 -3.96
N PHE A 152 14.17 -7.99 -3.18
CA PHE A 152 12.73 -7.88 -3.40
C PHE A 152 12.43 -7.00 -4.62
N VAL A 153 11.93 -7.63 -5.68
CA VAL A 153 11.36 -6.94 -6.84
C VAL A 153 9.94 -6.51 -6.49
N ALA A 154 9.78 -5.20 -6.29
CA ALA A 154 8.52 -4.55 -5.97
C ALA A 154 7.58 -4.52 -7.19
N ASP A 155 6.65 -5.48 -7.31
CA ASP A 155 5.58 -5.40 -8.30
C ASP A 155 4.36 -4.65 -7.72
N PHE A 156 4.33 -3.34 -7.91
CA PHE A 156 3.23 -2.50 -7.45
C PHE A 156 1.88 -2.94 -8.01
N THR A 157 1.81 -3.23 -9.31
CA THR A 157 0.57 -3.57 -10.01
C THR A 157 -0.03 -4.86 -9.45
N ALA A 158 0.78 -5.90 -9.29
CA ALA A 158 0.32 -7.17 -8.73
C ALA A 158 -0.18 -7.01 -7.28
N VAL A 159 0.56 -6.26 -6.45
CA VAL A 159 0.15 -6.00 -5.05
C VAL A 159 -1.14 -5.19 -5.00
N TYR A 160 -1.27 -4.13 -5.81
CA TYR A 160 -2.47 -3.31 -5.89
C TYR A 160 -3.70 -4.15 -6.27
N GLN A 161 -3.60 -4.98 -7.32
CA GLN A 161 -4.70 -5.85 -7.74
C GLN A 161 -5.06 -6.88 -6.66
N ARG A 162 -4.07 -7.41 -5.93
CA ARG A 162 -4.31 -8.33 -4.82
C ARG A 162 -5.06 -7.65 -3.68
N LEU A 163 -4.66 -6.44 -3.29
CA LEU A 163 -5.31 -5.64 -2.26
C LEU A 163 -6.74 -5.24 -2.65
N LEU A 164 -6.98 -4.86 -3.91
CA LEU A 164 -8.32 -4.62 -4.44
C LEU A 164 -9.22 -5.86 -4.34
N SER A 165 -8.69 -7.03 -4.69
CA SER A 165 -9.40 -8.31 -4.58
C SER A 165 -9.77 -8.62 -3.13
N ILE A 166 -8.83 -8.43 -2.19
CA ILE A 166 -9.06 -8.59 -0.76
C ILE A 166 -10.16 -7.63 -0.28
N ARG A 167 -10.06 -6.34 -0.64
CA ARG A 167 -11.06 -5.32 -0.29
C ARG A 167 -12.46 -5.69 -0.77
N LYS A 168 -12.58 -6.13 -2.03
CA LYS A 168 -13.86 -6.57 -2.61
C LYS A 168 -14.44 -7.78 -1.87
N LYS A 169 -13.61 -8.80 -1.61
CA LYS A 169 -14.02 -9.99 -0.85
C LYS A 169 -14.46 -9.63 0.58
N TRP A 170 -13.77 -8.71 1.22
CA TRP A 170 -14.10 -8.25 2.55
C TRP A 170 -15.43 -7.51 2.57
N HIS A 171 -15.65 -6.59 1.63
CA HIS A 171 -16.93 -5.90 1.47
C HIS A 171 -18.08 -6.87 1.20
N ASN A 172 -17.86 -7.94 0.43
CA ASN A 172 -18.87 -8.97 0.22
C ASN A 172 -19.21 -9.76 1.51
N ALA A 173 -18.24 -10.02 2.38
CA ALA A 173 -18.50 -10.66 3.69
C ALA A 173 -19.18 -9.72 4.68
N VAL A 174 -18.86 -8.43 4.58
CA VAL A 174 -19.21 -7.39 5.54
C VAL A 174 -19.67 -6.17 4.75
N GLY A 175 -20.97 -6.13 4.43
CA GLY A 175 -21.53 -5.12 3.50
C GLY A 175 -21.36 -3.67 3.95
N ASP A 176 -21.13 -3.43 5.24
CA ASP A 176 -20.85 -2.09 5.79
C ASP A 176 -19.34 -1.82 5.98
N PHE A 177 -18.47 -2.69 5.45
CA PHE A 177 -17.02 -2.48 5.48
C PHE A 177 -16.65 -1.22 4.71
N ARG A 178 -16.04 -0.27 5.41
CA ARG A 178 -15.68 1.05 4.87
C ARG A 178 -14.43 1.03 4.00
N GLY A 179 -13.71 -0.08 4.00
CA GLY A 179 -12.58 -0.29 3.11
C GLY A 179 -11.33 0.50 3.44
N PHE A 180 -10.43 0.39 2.49
CA PHE A 180 -9.19 1.13 2.33
C PHE A 180 -8.97 1.42 0.84
#